data_AF-A0A1F0KPX6-F1
#
_entry.id   AF-A0A1F0KPX6-F1
#
_cell.length_a   1.000
_cell.length_b   1.000
_cell.length_c   1.000
_cell.angle_alpha   90.00
_cell.angle_beta   90.00
_cell.angle_gamma   90.00
#
_symmetry.space_group_name_H-M   'P 1'
#
loop_
_entity.id
_entity.type
_entity.pdbx_description
1 polymer ?
#
loop_
_entity_poly.entity_id
_entity_poly.type
_entity_poly.pdbx_seq_one_letter_code
_entity_poly.pdbx_strand_id
1 'polypeptide(L)'
;MTSTLLTRRALLGSGALMGIGALLAACGQQAANEASASASSTTAPSETASASSAASESPSASTTPRVTRGYSGNSKAPDGEYRKADEYGPAQNVQEPRKEPAQYPETEQGLYRMMKDWLVSHNYAIQTGDMQYVWPYMLDTYEKDIKFLKDIERLYQRGG
;
A
#
# COMPACT_ATOMS: atom_id res chain seq x y z
N MET A 1 -27.99 -42.83 44.22
CA MET A 1 -28.56 -42.09 43.09
C MET A 1 -27.49 -41.97 42.02
N THR A 2 -27.76 -42.57 40.87
CA THR A 2 -26.80 -42.93 39.83
C THR A 2 -26.67 -41.83 38.77
N SER A 3 -25.42 -41.55 38.39
CA SER A 3 -24.99 -40.53 37.42
C SER A 3 -25.64 -40.70 36.05
N THR A 4 -26.44 -39.72 35.63
CA THR A 4 -27.10 -39.65 34.31
C THR A 4 -26.56 -38.52 33.41
N LEU A 5 -25.44 -37.89 33.77
CA LEU A 5 -24.94 -36.69 33.09
C LEU A 5 -23.84 -36.93 32.03
N LEU A 6 -23.36 -38.15 31.83
CA LEU A 6 -22.23 -38.42 30.91
C LEU A 6 -22.58 -39.06 29.55
N THR A 7 -23.85 -39.30 29.23
CA THR A 7 -24.20 -40.12 28.03
C THR A 7 -24.92 -39.36 26.90
N ARG A 8 -25.12 -38.04 26.99
CA ARG A 8 -25.77 -37.27 25.90
C ARG A 8 -24.83 -36.57 24.92
N ARG A 9 -23.51 -36.58 25.16
CA ARG A 9 -22.55 -35.80 24.38
C ARG A 9 -21.72 -36.60 23.36
N ALA A 10 -22.04 -37.88 23.16
CA ALA A 10 -21.21 -38.79 22.36
C ALA A 10 -21.87 -39.37 21.09
N LEU A 11 -23.08 -38.95 20.70
CA LEU A 11 -23.82 -39.65 19.64
C LEU A 11 -24.55 -38.79 18.59
N LEU A 12 -24.11 -37.55 18.34
CA LEU A 12 -24.50 -36.83 17.12
C LEU A 12 -23.33 -35.99 16.60
N GLY A 13 -22.80 -36.34 15.43
CA GLY A 13 -22.03 -35.38 14.63
C GLY A 13 -20.84 -35.89 13.83
N SER A 14 -20.58 -37.20 13.77
CA SER A 14 -19.71 -37.76 12.73
C SER A 14 -20.39 -37.58 11.37
N GLY A 15 -20.07 -36.53 10.61
CA GLY A 15 -20.73 -36.32 9.32
C GLY A 15 -20.43 -35.04 8.51
N ALA A 16 -19.27 -34.40 8.69
CA ALA A 16 -18.94 -33.17 7.93
C ALA A 16 -17.48 -33.12 7.42
N LEU A 17 -16.95 -34.25 6.91
CA LEU A 17 -15.62 -34.32 6.28
C LEU A 17 -15.68 -34.77 4.80
N MET A 18 -16.73 -34.38 4.07
CA MET A 18 -16.86 -34.62 2.63
C MET A 18 -17.52 -33.41 1.97
N GLY A 19 -16.76 -32.34 1.70
CA GLY A 19 -17.34 -31.14 1.07
C GLY A 19 -16.39 -30.01 0.68
N ILE A 20 -15.06 -30.23 0.67
CA ILE A 20 -14.07 -29.18 0.34
C ILE A 20 -13.32 -29.49 -0.99
N GLY A 21 -13.70 -30.55 -1.72
CA GLY A 21 -13.02 -30.97 -2.95
C GLY A 21 -13.45 -30.26 -4.26
N ALA A 22 -14.59 -29.55 -4.28
CA ALA A 22 -15.19 -29.05 -5.52
C ALA A 22 -14.95 -27.55 -5.84
N LEU A 23 -14.27 -26.80 -4.96
CA LEU A 23 -13.98 -25.36 -5.20
C LEU A 23 -12.58 -25.08 -5.77
N LEU A 24 -11.72 -26.09 -5.91
CA LEU A 24 -10.35 -25.95 -6.43
C LEU A 24 -10.23 -26.12 -7.96
N ALA A 25 -11.34 -26.37 -8.67
CA ALA A 25 -11.34 -26.55 -10.13
C ALA A 25 -11.59 -25.26 -10.94
N ALA A 26 -11.87 -24.11 -10.29
CA ALA A 26 -12.25 -22.87 -11.00
C ALA A 26 -11.12 -21.83 -11.13
N CYS A 27 -9.95 -22.01 -10.51
CA CYS A 27 -8.82 -21.06 -10.64
C CYS A 27 -7.82 -21.40 -11.77
N GLY A 28 -8.05 -22.47 -12.55
CA GLY A 28 -7.10 -22.95 -13.56
C GLY A 28 -7.23 -22.32 -14.95
N GLN A 29 -8.29 -21.55 -15.24
CA GLN A 29 -8.56 -21.08 -16.61
C GLN A 29 -8.07 -19.67 -16.95
N GLN A 30 -7.41 -18.96 -16.02
CA GLN A 30 -6.88 -17.62 -16.32
C GLN A 30 -5.36 -17.58 -16.61
N ALA A 31 -4.65 -18.71 -16.48
CA ALA A 31 -3.21 -18.79 -16.68
C ALA A 31 -2.77 -19.23 -18.10
N ALA A 32 -3.71 -19.46 -19.02
CA ALA A 32 -3.43 -20.09 -20.32
C ALA A 32 -3.56 -19.17 -21.55
N ASN A 33 -3.67 -17.84 -21.38
CA ASN A 33 -3.98 -16.95 -22.51
C ASN A 33 -2.95 -15.87 -22.86
N GLU A 34 -1.72 -15.92 -22.34
CA GLU A 34 -0.64 -14.99 -22.78
C GLU A 34 0.63 -15.71 -23.28
N ALA A 35 0.50 -16.95 -23.74
CA ALA A 35 1.61 -17.71 -24.29
C ALA A 35 1.24 -18.41 -25.61
N SER A 36 0.91 -17.63 -26.65
CA SER A 36 1.15 -18.02 -28.06
C SER A 36 0.58 -17.01 -29.06
N ALA A 37 1.47 -16.25 -29.69
CA ALA A 37 1.40 -15.81 -31.09
C ALA A 37 2.78 -15.20 -31.41
N SER A 38 3.82 -16.03 -31.50
CA SER A 38 4.32 -16.66 -32.73
C SER A 38 4.69 -15.66 -33.83
N ALA A 39 5.98 -15.74 -34.16
CA ALA A 39 6.70 -15.08 -35.21
C ALA A 39 6.01 -15.08 -36.58
N SER A 40 6.26 -14.01 -37.35
CA SER A 40 6.59 -14.19 -38.76
C SER A 40 7.55 -13.10 -39.24
N SER A 41 8.64 -13.60 -39.80
CA SER A 41 9.73 -12.90 -40.48
C SER A 41 9.40 -12.67 -41.94
N THR A 42 9.68 -11.50 -42.52
CA THR A 42 10.31 -11.41 -43.86
C THR A 42 10.98 -10.05 -44.11
N THR A 43 12.13 -10.15 -44.75
CA THR A 43 13.14 -9.15 -45.16
C THR A 43 12.80 -8.37 -46.44
N ALA A 44 13.22 -7.10 -46.55
CA ALA A 44 13.99 -6.54 -47.69
C ALA A 44 14.39 -5.05 -47.44
N PRO A 45 15.50 -4.54 -48.02
CA PRO A 45 16.16 -3.29 -47.62
C PRO A 45 15.85 -2.09 -48.54
N SER A 46 16.06 -0.87 -48.05
CA SER A 46 16.34 0.30 -48.90
C SER A 46 17.16 1.35 -48.16
N GLU A 47 18.38 1.55 -48.64
CA GLU A 47 19.21 2.73 -48.42
C GLU A 47 18.58 3.93 -49.13
N THR A 48 18.70 5.13 -48.58
CA THR A 48 19.37 6.28 -49.23
C THR A 48 19.64 7.35 -48.17
N ALA A 49 20.88 7.84 -48.19
CA ALA A 49 21.43 8.86 -47.32
C ALA A 49 20.89 10.27 -47.59
N SER A 50 20.89 11.11 -46.55
CA SER A 50 21.34 12.48 -46.67
C SER A 50 21.76 13.03 -45.31
N ALA A 51 23.05 13.32 -45.23
CA ALA A 51 23.72 13.96 -44.11
C ALA A 51 23.41 15.46 -44.08
N SER A 52 23.32 16.01 -42.88
CA SER A 52 23.90 17.31 -42.58
C SER A 52 24.18 17.43 -41.09
N SER A 53 25.44 17.70 -40.79
CA SER A 53 26.07 17.78 -39.48
C SER A 53 26.26 19.22 -39.03
N ALA A 54 26.44 19.38 -37.71
CA ALA A 54 26.95 20.53 -36.95
C ALA A 54 25.89 21.58 -36.54
N ALA A 55 25.87 22.10 -35.31
CA ALA A 55 26.94 22.21 -34.33
C ALA A 55 26.42 22.11 -32.87
N SER A 56 27.36 21.67 -32.02
CA SER A 56 27.30 21.59 -30.57
C SER A 56 26.79 22.85 -29.87
N GLU A 57 25.92 22.65 -28.88
CA GLU A 57 26.03 23.35 -27.59
C GLU A 57 25.55 22.38 -26.50
N SER A 58 26.50 21.98 -25.66
CA SER A 58 26.35 21.06 -24.55
C SER A 58 25.74 21.81 -23.36
N PRO A 59 24.64 21.35 -22.76
CA PRO A 59 24.60 21.31 -21.32
C PRO A 59 25.28 20.00 -20.94
N SER A 60 26.36 20.10 -20.17
CA SER A 60 26.94 18.96 -19.46
C SER A 60 25.89 18.46 -18.46
N ALA A 61 24.91 17.70 -18.94
CA ALA A 61 23.92 17.03 -18.16
C ALA A 61 24.65 15.85 -17.53
N SER A 62 25.09 16.05 -16.28
CA SER A 62 25.54 14.99 -15.40
C SER A 62 24.52 13.85 -15.49
N THR A 63 24.83 12.78 -16.20
CA THR A 63 24.01 11.56 -16.32
C THR A 63 24.03 10.73 -15.04
N THR A 64 24.47 11.31 -13.94
CA THR A 64 24.30 10.73 -12.61
C THR A 64 22.81 10.83 -12.27
N PRO A 65 22.08 9.70 -12.11
CA PRO A 65 20.70 9.74 -11.69
C PRO A 65 20.63 10.51 -10.37
N ARG A 66 20.07 11.72 -10.39
CA ARG A 66 19.88 12.50 -9.17
C ARG A 66 18.72 11.85 -8.43
N VAL A 67 19.04 10.97 -7.49
CA VAL A 67 18.09 10.36 -6.57
C VAL A 67 17.30 11.49 -5.90
N THR A 68 16.03 11.66 -6.26
CA THR A 68 15.19 12.70 -5.67
C THR A 68 14.74 12.21 -4.30
N ARG A 69 15.60 12.44 -3.31
CA ARG A 69 15.28 12.15 -1.92
C ARG A 69 14.03 12.94 -1.50
N GLY A 70 13.13 12.30 -0.76
CA GLY A 70 11.84 12.86 -0.36
C GLY A 70 10.65 12.38 -1.21
N TYR A 71 10.89 11.57 -2.25
CA TYR A 71 9.83 10.87 -2.97
C TYR A 71 10.12 9.37 -3.03
N SER A 72 9.16 8.56 -2.64
CA SER A 72 9.19 7.13 -2.94
C SER A 72 9.32 6.88 -4.45
N GLY A 73 10.12 5.91 -4.85
CA GLY A 73 10.44 5.63 -6.25
C GLY A 73 11.22 6.75 -6.94
N ASN A 74 11.96 7.57 -6.17
CA ASN A 74 12.87 8.62 -6.67
C ASN A 74 12.24 9.71 -7.53
N SER A 75 10.91 9.80 -7.53
CA SER A 75 10.14 10.70 -8.39
C SER A 75 8.76 10.94 -7.82
N LYS A 76 8.17 12.10 -8.14
CA LYS A 76 6.76 12.37 -7.85
C LYS A 76 5.88 11.40 -8.65
N ALA A 77 4.99 10.69 -7.98
CA ALA A 77 4.00 9.83 -8.61
C ALA A 77 2.96 10.68 -9.35
N PRO A 78 2.43 10.22 -10.50
CA PRO A 78 1.25 10.82 -11.12
C PRO A 78 0.11 10.95 -10.12
N ASP A 79 -0.73 11.99 -10.27
CA ASP A 79 -1.83 12.22 -9.34
C ASP A 79 -2.77 11.01 -9.28
N GLY A 80 -3.03 10.51 -8.06
CA GLY A 80 -3.85 9.32 -7.83
C GLY A 80 -3.11 7.97 -7.94
N GLU A 81 -1.90 7.92 -8.48
CA GLU A 81 -1.07 6.70 -8.45
C GLU A 81 -0.48 6.53 -7.05
N TYR A 82 -1.06 5.63 -6.26
CA TYR A 82 -0.51 5.31 -4.94
C TYR A 82 0.89 4.70 -5.08
N ARG A 83 1.85 5.24 -4.32
CA ARG A 83 3.18 4.66 -4.17
C ARG A 83 3.49 4.48 -2.70
N LYS A 84 3.86 3.26 -2.30
CA LYS A 84 4.25 2.96 -0.92
C LYS A 84 5.55 3.69 -0.56
N ALA A 85 5.74 3.98 0.73
CA ALA A 85 7.00 4.48 1.25
C ALA A 85 8.15 3.49 0.96
N ASP A 86 9.36 4.02 0.76
CA ASP A 86 10.58 3.24 0.57
C ASP A 86 11.79 3.97 1.18
N GLU A 87 13.01 3.48 0.92
CA GLU A 87 14.25 4.07 1.43
C GLU A 87 14.52 5.50 0.95
N TYR A 88 13.82 5.96 -0.08
CA TYR A 88 14.01 7.29 -0.68
C TYR A 88 13.00 8.32 -0.18
N GLY A 89 11.86 7.89 0.36
CA GLY A 89 10.88 8.83 0.88
C GLY A 89 9.54 8.24 1.30
N PRO A 90 8.63 9.14 1.76
CA PRO A 90 7.30 8.76 2.22
C PRO A 90 6.43 8.21 1.09
N ALA A 91 5.32 7.59 1.48
CA ALA A 91 4.28 7.18 0.56
C ALA A 91 3.65 8.39 -0.13
N GLN A 92 3.21 8.18 -1.37
CA GLN A 92 2.59 9.21 -2.21
C GLN A 92 1.15 8.86 -2.53
N ASN A 93 0.32 9.88 -2.69
CA ASN A 93 -1.10 9.76 -3.03
C ASN A 93 -1.87 8.86 -2.05
N VAL A 94 -1.53 8.92 -0.76
CA VAL A 94 -2.32 8.28 0.31
C VAL A 94 -3.62 9.06 0.45
N GLN A 95 -4.75 8.37 0.57
CA GLN A 95 -6.03 9.04 0.82
C GLN A 95 -5.98 9.82 2.14
N GLU A 96 -6.29 11.11 2.07
CA GLU A 96 -6.30 11.98 3.23
C GLU A 96 -7.36 11.53 4.26
N PRO A 97 -7.03 11.48 5.56
CA PRO A 97 -7.99 11.28 6.63
C PRO A 97 -8.96 12.47 6.74
N ARG A 98 -9.99 12.33 7.58
CA ARG A 98 -10.76 13.50 7.98
C ARG A 98 -9.88 14.48 8.74
N LYS A 99 -10.01 15.77 8.43
CA LYS A 99 -9.26 16.86 9.09
C LYS A 99 -9.55 16.95 10.59
N GLU A 100 -10.79 16.69 10.99
CA GLU A 100 -11.21 16.73 12.38
C GLU A 100 -11.90 15.40 12.79
N PRO A 101 -11.74 14.98 14.07
CA PRO A 101 -12.51 13.88 14.62
C PRO A 101 -14.01 14.15 14.52
N ALA A 102 -14.78 13.12 14.16
CA ALA A 102 -16.23 13.20 14.24
C ALA A 102 -16.68 13.14 15.69
N GLN A 103 -17.93 13.51 15.94
CA GLN A 103 -18.58 13.20 17.19
C GLN A 103 -18.96 11.72 17.21
N TYR A 104 -18.50 11.00 18.25
CA TYR A 104 -18.77 9.57 18.41
C TYR A 104 -19.81 9.38 19.51
N PRO A 105 -20.93 8.67 19.26
CA PRO A 105 -21.87 8.32 20.32
C PRO A 105 -21.22 7.32 21.29
N GLU A 106 -21.55 7.40 22.58
CA GLU A 106 -21.07 6.47 23.62
C GLU A 106 -21.76 5.09 23.50
N THR A 107 -21.48 4.41 22.40
CA THR A 107 -22.02 3.11 22.01
C THR A 107 -20.89 2.27 21.41
N GLU A 108 -21.06 0.96 21.34
CA GLU A 108 -20.07 0.07 20.69
C GLU A 108 -19.78 0.49 19.25
N GLN A 109 -20.82 0.88 18.50
CA GLN A 109 -20.66 1.34 17.14
C GLN A 109 -19.89 2.66 17.07
N GLY A 110 -20.10 3.57 18.04
CA GLY A 110 -19.33 4.81 18.14
C GLY A 110 -17.86 4.56 18.45
N LEU A 111 -17.56 3.64 19.39
CA LEU A 111 -16.19 3.22 19.68
C LEU A 111 -15.50 2.63 18.44
N TYR A 112 -16.20 1.76 17.69
CA TYR A 112 -15.67 1.18 16.46
C TYR A 112 -15.34 2.25 15.41
N ARG A 113 -16.22 3.25 15.23
CA ARG A 113 -15.99 4.36 14.29
C ARG A 113 -14.80 5.21 14.73
N MET A 114 -14.73 5.55 16.01
CA MET A 114 -13.61 6.30 16.59
C MET A 114 -12.28 5.59 16.35
N MET A 115 -12.22 4.27 16.65
CA MET A 115 -10.99 3.52 16.43
C MET A 115 -10.61 3.40 14.96
N LYS A 116 -11.59 3.26 14.07
CA LYS A 116 -11.35 3.24 12.62
C LYS A 116 -10.74 4.56 12.15
N ASP A 117 -11.29 5.68 12.57
CA ASP A 117 -10.83 7.00 12.13
C ASP A 117 -9.45 7.34 12.71
N TRP A 118 -9.20 6.97 13.97
CA TRP A 118 -7.86 7.05 14.57
C TRP A 118 -6.85 6.20 13.79
N LEU A 119 -7.17 4.95 13.47
CA LEU A 119 -6.26 4.05 12.76
C LEU A 119 -5.94 4.55 11.35
N VAL A 120 -6.93 5.08 10.63
CA VAL A 120 -6.70 5.71 9.31
C VAL A 120 -5.75 6.89 9.44
N SER A 121 -5.96 7.76 10.43
CA SER A 121 -5.12 8.94 10.67
C SER A 121 -3.70 8.55 11.10
N HIS A 122 -3.56 7.54 11.95
CA HIS A 122 -2.28 7.03 12.41
C HIS A 122 -1.48 6.36 11.28
N ASN A 123 -2.13 5.52 10.47
CA ASN A 123 -1.49 4.90 9.31
C ASN A 123 -1.09 5.93 8.27
N TYR A 124 -1.91 6.95 8.02
CA TYR A 124 -1.54 8.05 7.14
C TYR A 124 -0.29 8.78 7.64
N ALA A 125 -0.24 9.10 8.93
CA ALA A 125 0.89 9.78 9.56
C ALA A 125 2.19 8.98 9.46
N ILE A 126 2.15 7.66 9.72
CA ILE A 126 3.32 6.78 9.58
C ILE A 126 3.79 6.71 8.13
N GLN A 127 2.88 6.61 7.16
CA GLN A 127 3.24 6.42 5.75
C GLN A 127 3.76 7.70 5.10
N THR A 128 3.23 8.85 5.49
CA THR A 128 3.49 10.14 4.81
C THR A 128 4.46 11.03 5.57
N GLY A 129 4.62 10.82 6.88
CA GLY A 129 5.30 11.76 7.77
C GLY A 129 4.45 12.96 8.19
N ASP A 130 3.23 13.10 7.67
CA ASP A 130 2.32 14.20 7.99
C ASP A 130 1.44 13.84 9.19
N MET A 131 1.79 14.41 10.33
CA MET A 131 1.19 14.10 11.62
C MET A 131 -0.08 14.92 11.94
N GLN A 132 -0.47 15.87 11.08
CA GLN A 132 -1.56 16.81 11.40
C GLN A 132 -2.89 16.11 11.71
N TYR A 133 -3.14 14.95 11.11
CA TYR A 133 -4.38 14.19 11.26
C TYR A 133 -4.43 13.32 12.51
N VAL A 134 -3.27 12.95 13.08
CA VAL A 134 -3.22 12.09 14.27
C VAL A 134 -3.26 12.91 15.57
N TRP A 135 -2.74 14.14 15.56
CA TRP A 135 -2.71 15.02 16.74
C TRP A 135 -4.07 15.25 17.41
N PRO A 136 -5.20 15.43 16.69
CA PRO A 136 -6.51 15.58 17.31
C PRO A 136 -6.98 14.38 18.16
N TYR A 137 -6.37 13.21 17.99
CA TYR A 137 -6.69 11.99 18.75
C TYR A 137 -5.72 11.73 19.90
N MET A 138 -4.69 12.55 20.09
CA MET A 138 -3.62 12.33 21.07
C MET A 138 -3.83 13.22 22.29
N LEU A 139 -3.68 12.64 23.49
CA LEU A 139 -3.48 13.41 24.71
C LEU A 139 -1.98 13.67 24.91
N ASP A 140 -1.63 14.85 25.43
CA ASP A 140 -0.26 15.25 25.75
C ASP A 140 0.44 14.32 26.76
N THR A 141 -0.34 13.59 27.57
CA THR A 141 0.13 12.56 28.50
C THR A 141 0.77 11.34 27.82
N TYR A 142 0.53 11.12 26.52
CA TYR A 142 1.12 9.99 25.77
C TYR A 142 2.52 10.35 25.22
N GLU A 143 3.43 10.73 26.12
CA GLU A 143 4.75 11.27 25.75
C GLU A 143 5.57 10.37 24.81
N LYS A 144 5.54 9.05 25.04
CA LYS A 144 6.29 8.08 24.22
C LYS A 144 5.76 8.02 22.78
N ASP A 145 4.44 8.01 22.62
CA ASP A 145 3.80 7.96 21.31
C ASP A 145 3.99 9.29 20.56
N ILE A 146 3.87 10.42 21.27
CA ILE A 146 4.18 11.75 20.72
C ILE A 146 5.63 11.81 20.25
N LYS A 147 6.58 11.30 21.05
CA LYS A 147 7.99 11.25 20.67
C LYS A 147 8.19 10.39 19.41
N PHE A 148 7.57 9.20 19.36
CA PHE A 148 7.64 8.31 18.22
C PHE A 148 7.14 8.97 16.93
N LEU A 149 5.98 9.62 16.97
CA LEU A 149 5.41 10.33 15.82
C LEU A 149 6.31 11.50 15.37
N LYS A 150 6.91 12.25 16.31
CA LYS A 150 7.94 13.28 16.01
C LYS A 150 9.25 12.69 15.46
N ASP A 151 9.62 11.46 15.84
CA ASP A 151 10.79 10.78 15.28
C ASP A 151 10.53 10.42 13.81
N ILE A 152 9.32 9.97 13.45
CA ILE A 152 8.92 9.69 12.06
C ILE A 152 8.90 10.97 11.22
N GLU A 153 8.31 12.05 11.74
CA GLU A 153 8.29 13.33 11.03
C GLU A 153 9.72 13.79 10.69
N ARG A 154 10.63 13.71 11.67
CA ARG A 154 12.05 14.04 11.46
C ARG A 154 12.77 13.06 10.53
N LEU A 155 12.36 11.79 10.48
CA LEU A 155 12.90 10.81 9.55
C LEU A 155 12.63 11.27 8.10
N TYR A 156 11.37 11.56 7.78
CA TYR A 156 11.00 11.97 6.43
C TYR A 156 11.48 13.38 6.06
N GLN A 157 11.57 14.32 7.01
CA GLN A 157 12.20 15.63 6.77
C GLN A 157 13.68 15.52 6.38
N ARG A 158 14.36 14.46 6.82
CA ARG A 158 15.75 14.15 6.40
C ARG A 158 15.81 13.34 5.10
N GLY A 159 14.66 13.05 4.49
CA GLY A 159 14.53 12.37 3.21
C GLY A 159 14.45 10.84 3.29
N GLY A 160 13.90 10.30 4.38
CA GLY A 160 13.86 8.86 4.62
C GLY A 160 15.05 8.40 5.45
#